data_AF-A0A382ZQY3-F1
#
_entry.id   AF-A0A382ZQY3-F1
#
_cell.length_a   1.000
_cell.length_b   1.000
_cell.length_c   1.000
_cell.angle_alpha   90.00
_cell.angle_beta   90.00
_cell.angle_gamma   90.00
#
_symmetry.space_group_name_H-M   'P 1'
#
loop_
_entity.id
_entity.type
_entity.pdbx_description
1 polymer ?
#
loop_
_entity_poly.entity_id
_entity_poly.type
_entity_poly.pdbx_seq_one_letter_code
_entity_poly.pdbx_strand_id
1 'polypeptide(L)' 'MFYVERLRAGLNTKFLGREIKYLDQTPSTNDDAWDYFHNGSPDGTLVITD' A
#
# COMPACT_ATOMS: atom_id res chain seq x y z
N MET A 1 -0.08 12.82 -10.41
CA MET A 1 1.15 12.00 -10.45
C MET A 1 1.59 11.74 -9.02
N PHE A 2 1.32 10.54 -8.55
CA PHE A 2 1.70 10.09 -7.23
C PHE A 2 3.17 9.62 -7.22
N TYR A 3 3.83 9.72 -6.07
CA TYR A 3 5.22 9.30 -5.89
C TYR A 3 5.36 8.56 -4.56
N VAL A 4 5.59 7.26 -4.63
CA VAL A 4 5.73 6.38 -3.44
C VAL A 4 6.86 6.86 -2.54
N GLU A 5 7.94 7.39 -3.10
CA GLU A 5 9.11 7.87 -2.35
C GLU A 5 8.77 9.06 -1.47
N ARG A 6 7.91 9.98 -1.94
CA ARG A 6 7.47 11.13 -1.15
C ARG A 6 6.55 10.69 -0.02
N LEU A 7 5.66 9.73 -0.29
CA LEU A 7 4.84 9.14 0.75
C LEU A 7 5.71 8.47 1.82
N ARG A 8 6.71 7.65 1.42
CA ARG A 8 7.65 7.01 2.35
C ARG A 8 8.43 8.02 3.18
N ALA A 9 8.90 9.10 2.57
CA ALA A 9 9.65 10.15 3.28
C ALA A 9 8.79 10.92 4.30
N GLY A 10 7.47 11.04 4.06
CA GLY A 10 6.53 11.70 4.97
C GLY A 10 5.88 10.77 6.01
N LEU A 11 5.93 9.44 5.79
CA LEU A 11 5.39 8.45 6.72
C LEU A 11 6.27 8.36 7.97
N ASN A 12 5.71 8.78 9.10
CA ASN A 12 6.39 8.71 10.40
C ASN A 12 5.79 7.62 11.32
N THR A 13 5.20 6.59 10.71
CA THR A 13 4.51 5.50 11.36
C THR A 13 5.40 4.27 11.50
N LYS A 14 5.32 3.58 12.64
CA LYS A 14 6.05 2.32 12.88
C LYS A 14 5.33 1.07 12.36
N PHE A 15 4.04 1.22 12.05
CA PHE A 15 3.14 0.13 11.68
C PHE A 15 2.57 0.31 10.27
N LEU A 16 1.87 1.42 10.01
CA LEU A 16 1.36 1.72 8.68
C LEU A 16 2.50 2.02 7.69
N GLY A 17 2.36 1.55 6.46
CA GLY A 17 3.32 1.78 5.38
C GLY A 17 4.59 0.94 5.46
N ARG A 18 4.59 -0.16 6.22
CA ARG A 18 5.70 -1.14 6.25
C ARG A 18 5.98 -1.70 4.85
N GLU A 19 4.92 -1.89 4.08
CA GLU A 19 4.96 -2.11 2.66
C GLU A 19 4.00 -1.14 1.98
N ILE A 20 4.34 -0.70 0.77
CA ILE A 20 3.48 0.14 -0.06
C ILE A 20 3.38 -0.53 -1.42
N LYS A 21 2.17 -1.00 -1.75
CA LYS A 21 1.79 -1.52 -3.06
C LYS A 21 1.16 -0.37 -3.83
N TYR A 22 1.81 0.04 -4.91
CA TYR A 22 1.31 1.08 -5.80
C TYR A 22 0.90 0.45 -7.12
N LEU A 23 -0.34 0.69 -7.53
CA LEU A 23 -0.98 0.13 -8.72
C LEU A 23 -1.37 1.29 -9.65
N ASP A 24 -1.23 1.12 -10.96
CA ASP A 24 -1.65 2.16 -11.91
C ASP A 24 -3.18 2.26 -11.99
N GLN A 25 -3.88 1.12 -11.90
CA GLN A 25 -5.34 1.04 -11.84
C GLN A 25 -5.74 -0.26 -11.18
N THR A 26 -6.80 -0.23 -10.39
CA THR A 26 -7.46 -1.42 -9.84
C THR A 26 -8.98 -1.22 -9.80
N PRO A 27 -9.78 -2.29 -9.95
CA PRO A 27 -11.22 -2.24 -9.65
C PRO A 27 -11.53 -1.90 -8.19
N SER A 28 -10.66 -2.27 -7.24
CA SER A 28 -10.91 -2.12 -5.80
C SER A 28 -9.64 -2.33 -4.97
N THR A 29 -9.15 -1.27 -4.32
CA THR A 29 -8.00 -1.38 -3.40
C THR A 29 -8.31 -2.21 -2.16
N ASN A 30 -9.59 -2.38 -1.80
CA ASN A 30 -9.99 -3.22 -0.68
C ASN A 30 -9.86 -4.70 -1.03
N ASP A 31 -10.23 -5.10 -2.24
CA ASP A 31 -10.09 -6.48 -2.69
C ASP A 31 -8.60 -6.83 -2.81
N ASP A 32 -7.81 -5.92 -3.39
CA ASP A 32 -6.35 -6.07 -3.46
C ASP A 32 -5.72 -6.20 -2.06
N ALA A 33 -6.19 -5.41 -1.08
CA ALA A 33 -5.69 -5.48 0.29
C ALA A 33 -5.96 -6.85 0.93
N TRP A 34 -7.14 -7.44 0.68
CA TRP A 34 -7.44 -8.80 1.10
C TRP A 34 -6.54 -9.81 0.40
N ASP A 35 -6.34 -9.69 -0.90
CA ASP A 35 -5.47 -10.60 -1.65
C ASP A 35 -4.02 -10.53 -1.16
N TYR A 36 -3.48 -9.33 -0.94
CA TYR A 36 -2.14 -9.17 -0.37
C TYR A 36 -2.04 -9.74 1.04
N PHE A 37 -3.05 -9.53 1.87
CA PHE A 37 -3.10 -10.14 3.20
C PHE A 37 -3.06 -11.68 3.12
N HIS A 38 -3.89 -12.30 2.28
CA HIS A 38 -3.89 -13.75 2.07
C HIS A 38 -2.57 -14.28 1.48
N ASN A 39 -1.88 -13.45 0.69
CA ASN A 39 -0.57 -13.76 0.11
C ASN A 39 0.61 -13.46 1.06
N GLY A 40 0.34 -13.08 2.32
CA GLY A 40 1.35 -12.93 3.36
C GLY A 40 2.06 -11.57 3.37
N SER A 41 1.49 -10.53 2.76
CA SER A 41 1.97 -9.16 2.99
C SER A 41 1.88 -8.81 4.48
N PRO A 42 2.86 -8.08 5.02
CA PRO A 42 2.92 -7.79 6.44
C PRO A 42 1.76 -6.88 6.87
N ASP A 43 1.35 -7.01 8.13
CA ASP A 43 0.41 -6.08 8.74
C ASP A 43 0.89 -4.63 8.60
N GLY A 44 -0.04 -3.75 8.27
CA GLY A 44 0.24 -2.33 8.01
C GLY A 44 0.68 -2.04 6.57
N THR A 45 0.54 -2.99 5.64
CA THR A 45 0.68 -2.74 4.20
C THR A 45 -0.34 -1.72 3.71
N LEU A 46 0.10 -0.79 2.86
CA LEU A 46 -0.77 0.17 2.18
C LEU A 46 -0.92 -0.21 0.71
N VAL A 47 -2.16 -0.21 0.22
CA VAL A 47 -2.48 -0.36 -1.20
C VAL A 47 -2.99 0.98 -1.73
N ILE A 48 -2.35 1.49 -2.78
CA ILE A 48 -2.61 2.80 -3.37
C ILE A 48 -2.75 2.62 -4.87
N THR A 49 -3.75 3.28 -5.45
CA THR A 49 -3.96 3.38 -6.89
C THR A 49 -4.06 4.85 -7.28
N ASP A 50 -3.65 5.19 -8.51
CA ASP A 50 -3.92 6.50 -9.12
C ASP A 50 -5.42 6.71 -9.41
#